data_AF-A0A9E6EPF8-F1
#
_entry.id   AF-A0A9E6EPF8-F1
#
_cell.length_a   1.000
_cell.length_b   1.000
_cell.length_c   1.000
_cell.angle_alpha   90.00
_cell.angle_beta   90.00
_cell.angle_gamma   90.00
#
_symmetry.space_group_name_H-M   'P 1'
#
loop_
_entity.id
_entity.type
_entity.pdbx_description
1 polymer ?
#
loop_
_entity_poly.entity_id
_entity_poly.type
_entity_poly.pdbx_seq_one_letter_code
_entity_poly.pdbx_strand_id
1 'polypeptide(L)'
;RAQKPQDRLHLNVSASCAACHGTIKWKPATFDHRKLTASSGKECLSCHKAQKPQDRLHLNVSASCAACHGTIKWKPATFDHRKLTALSGKECISCHRADQPNDNLHSQSVASCGTCHSTGRWEPATFNHSRYFSLDGDHSASCKTCHTDPANYKKYTCYNCHEHTLSNIAAEHREEGISNYQNCVTCHRNGTEGSWREDD
;
A
#
# COMPACT_ATOMS: atom_id res chain seq x y z
N ARG A 1 30.89 36.12 -36.86
CA ARG A 1 30.10 36.17 -35.61
C ARG A 1 29.69 34.73 -35.28
N ALA A 2 30.09 34.18 -34.14
CA ALA A 2 29.71 32.82 -33.78
C ALA A 2 28.19 32.74 -33.58
N GLN A 3 27.52 31.79 -34.25
CA GLN A 3 26.07 31.61 -34.14
C GLN A 3 25.71 30.89 -32.84
N LYS A 4 24.52 31.21 -32.31
CA LYS A 4 23.91 30.54 -31.15
C LYS A 4 23.72 29.06 -31.48
N PRO A 5 24.32 28.12 -30.71
CA PRO A 5 24.07 26.70 -30.90
C PRO A 5 22.59 26.34 -30.73
N GLN A 6 22.12 25.32 -31.45
CA GLN A 6 20.75 24.80 -31.36
C GLN A 6 20.64 23.63 -30.37
N ASP A 7 21.45 23.65 -29.31
CA ASP A 7 21.41 22.63 -28.26
C ASP A 7 20.28 22.89 -27.24
N ARG A 8 19.99 21.88 -26.41
CA ARG A 8 18.89 21.94 -25.44
C ARG A 8 19.03 23.09 -24.44
N LEU A 9 20.24 23.51 -24.08
CA LEU A 9 20.45 24.61 -23.12
C LEU A 9 20.12 25.95 -23.77
N HIS A 10 20.63 26.20 -24.98
CA HIS A 10 20.35 27.42 -25.73
C HIS A 10 18.89 27.54 -26.17
N LEU A 11 18.18 26.42 -26.34
CA LEU A 11 16.78 26.38 -26.71
C LEU A 11 15.83 26.56 -25.51
N ASN A 12 16.16 26.02 -24.35
CA ASN A 12 15.23 25.96 -23.21
C ASN A 12 15.57 26.89 -22.04
N VAL A 13 16.72 27.55 -22.04
CA VAL A 13 17.12 28.50 -20.99
C VAL A 13 16.95 29.94 -21.47
N SER A 14 16.07 30.68 -20.81
CA SER A 14 15.85 32.11 -21.08
C SER A 14 16.68 32.97 -20.12
N ALA A 15 17.99 33.03 -20.37
CA ALA A 15 18.96 33.81 -19.59
C ALA A 15 19.84 34.67 -20.52
N SER A 16 20.41 35.75 -19.98
CA SER A 16 21.40 36.54 -20.73
C SER A 16 22.67 35.72 -20.97
N CYS A 17 23.39 36.01 -22.07
CA CYS A 17 24.61 35.28 -22.43
C CYS A 17 25.67 35.31 -21.31
N ALA A 18 25.75 36.45 -20.59
CA ALA A 18 26.68 36.66 -19.48
C ALA A 18 26.41 35.76 -18.27
N ALA A 19 25.23 35.13 -18.17
CA ALA A 19 24.92 34.19 -17.09
C ALA A 19 25.70 32.87 -17.19
N CYS A 20 26.19 32.52 -18.40
CA CYS A 20 26.86 31.26 -18.72
C CYS A 20 28.23 31.45 -19.39
N HIS A 21 28.46 32.59 -20.06
CA HIS A 21 29.69 32.88 -20.81
C HIS A 21 30.46 34.05 -20.21
N GLY A 22 31.80 33.94 -20.21
CA GLY A 22 32.69 35.07 -19.93
C GLY A 22 32.91 35.94 -21.16
N THR A 23 33.13 37.24 -20.95
CA THR A 23 33.44 38.20 -22.03
C THR A 23 34.89 38.09 -22.52
N ILE A 24 35.79 37.56 -21.69
CA ILE A 24 37.21 37.32 -22.00
C ILE A 24 37.45 35.86 -22.40
N LYS A 25 36.79 34.91 -21.71
CA LYS A 25 36.79 33.48 -22.04
C LYS A 25 35.37 32.99 -22.28
N TRP A 26 35.00 32.84 -23.55
CA TRP A 26 33.65 32.46 -23.95
C TRP A 26 33.34 30.97 -23.73
N LYS A 27 34.36 30.11 -23.74
CA LYS A 27 34.24 28.65 -23.53
C LYS A 27 35.22 28.18 -22.45
N PRO A 28 34.87 27.14 -21.65
CA PRO A 28 33.56 26.48 -21.62
C PRO A 28 32.49 27.35 -20.96
N ALA A 29 31.24 27.11 -21.32
CA ALA A 29 30.11 27.73 -20.62
C ALA A 29 29.84 27.00 -19.31
N THR A 30 29.42 27.71 -18.27
CA THR A 30 29.00 27.10 -16.99
C THR A 30 27.48 27.09 -16.88
N PHE A 31 26.91 25.99 -16.40
CA PHE A 31 25.48 25.86 -16.16
C PHE A 31 25.21 25.42 -14.71
N ASP A 32 24.23 26.04 -14.06
CA ASP A 32 23.85 25.78 -12.68
C ASP A 32 22.32 25.65 -12.55
N HIS A 33 21.85 24.47 -12.16
CA HIS A 33 20.42 24.19 -11.97
C HIS A 33 19.76 25.08 -10.90
N ARG A 34 20.52 25.66 -9.97
CA ARG A 34 19.99 26.60 -8.94
C ARG A 34 19.45 27.90 -9.54
N LYS A 35 19.82 28.22 -10.78
CA LYS A 35 19.37 29.43 -11.48
C LYS A 35 18.03 29.26 -12.20
N LEU A 36 17.41 28.07 -12.14
CA LEU A 36 16.07 27.83 -12.69
C LEU A 36 15.02 28.20 -11.63
N THR A 37 14.20 29.22 -11.92
CA THR A 37 13.08 29.64 -11.08
C THR A 37 11.80 28.97 -11.58
N ALA A 38 11.14 28.20 -10.70
CA ALA A 38 10.04 27.27 -10.97
C ALA A 38 10.50 25.90 -11.52
N SER A 39 10.19 24.86 -10.76
CA SER A 39 10.54 23.47 -11.03
C SER A 39 9.28 22.61 -11.03
N SER A 40 8.36 22.95 -11.92
CA SER A 40 7.31 22.03 -12.34
C SER A 40 7.93 20.85 -13.11
N GLY A 41 7.33 19.67 -13.02
CA GLY A 41 7.82 18.48 -13.75
C GLY A 41 7.88 18.68 -15.27
N LYS A 42 7.06 19.60 -15.82
CA LYS A 42 7.07 19.96 -17.25
C LYS A 42 8.38 20.66 -17.67
N GLU A 43 8.98 21.46 -16.78
CA GLU A 43 10.25 22.15 -17.04
C GLU A 43 11.44 21.19 -16.98
N CYS A 44 11.41 20.16 -16.14
CA CYS A 44 12.45 19.13 -16.19
C CYS A 44 12.42 18.36 -17.52
N LEU A 45 11.22 18.04 -18.01
CA LEU A 45 11.05 17.26 -19.23
C LEU A 45 11.41 18.02 -20.50
N SER A 46 11.39 19.36 -20.53
CA SER A 46 11.83 20.13 -21.71
C SER A 46 13.30 19.85 -22.07
N CYS A 47 14.15 19.62 -21.05
CA CYS A 47 15.56 19.28 -21.22
C CYS A 47 15.82 17.76 -21.08
N HIS A 48 15.12 17.08 -20.18
CA HIS A 48 15.43 15.70 -19.75
C HIS A 48 14.47 14.63 -20.27
N LYS A 49 13.63 14.91 -21.28
CA LYS A 49 12.67 13.94 -21.84
C LYS A 49 13.28 12.58 -22.18
N ALA A 50 14.45 12.58 -22.80
CA ALA A 50 15.16 11.36 -23.23
C ALA A 50 15.84 10.61 -22.07
N GLN A 51 16.00 11.26 -20.93
CA GLN A 51 16.66 10.71 -19.74
C GLN A 51 15.67 10.09 -18.76
N LYS A 52 14.35 10.29 -18.96
CA LYS A 52 13.30 9.68 -18.14
C LYS A 52 13.31 8.16 -18.35
N PRO A 53 13.59 7.35 -17.32
CA PRO A 53 13.49 5.91 -17.44
C PRO A 53 12.06 5.45 -17.74
N GLN A 54 11.95 4.26 -18.32
CA GLN A 54 10.67 3.58 -18.59
C GLN A 54 10.36 2.49 -17.55
N ASP A 55 10.85 2.64 -16.31
CA ASP A 55 10.50 1.72 -15.22
C ASP A 55 9.10 2.01 -14.63
N ARG A 56 8.59 1.04 -13.86
CA ARG A 56 7.24 1.11 -13.26
C ARG A 56 7.04 2.37 -12.41
N LEU A 57 8.06 2.83 -11.68
CA LEU A 57 7.94 4.00 -10.82
C LEU A 57 7.73 5.27 -11.66
N HIS A 58 8.54 5.46 -12.70
CA HIS A 58 8.41 6.62 -13.60
C HIS A 58 7.18 6.54 -14.51
N LEU A 59 6.61 5.35 -14.73
CA LEU A 59 5.40 5.16 -15.53
C LEU A 59 4.12 5.38 -14.71
N ASN A 60 4.11 4.95 -13.45
CA ASN A 60 2.89 4.93 -12.63
C ASN A 60 2.78 6.08 -11.61
N VAL A 61 3.82 6.91 -11.44
CA VAL A 61 3.80 8.06 -10.52
C VAL A 61 3.64 9.37 -11.30
N SER A 62 2.63 10.17 -10.93
CA SER A 62 2.32 11.49 -11.53
C SER A 62 2.93 12.67 -10.77
N ALA A 63 3.83 12.41 -9.81
CA ALA A 63 4.53 13.46 -9.06
C ALA A 63 5.53 14.24 -9.93
N SER A 64 5.84 15.47 -9.54
CA SER A 64 6.93 16.25 -10.14
C SER A 64 8.28 15.57 -9.90
N CYS A 65 9.25 15.74 -10.81
CA CYS A 65 10.58 15.13 -10.66
C CYS A 65 11.26 15.55 -9.34
N ALA A 66 11.03 16.79 -8.90
CA ALA A 66 11.58 17.35 -7.66
C ALA A 66 11.04 16.67 -6.38
N ALA A 67 9.95 15.91 -6.46
CA ALA A 67 9.44 15.16 -5.32
C ALA A 67 10.37 14.01 -4.90
N CYS A 68 11.20 13.52 -5.83
CA CYS A 68 12.09 12.37 -5.64
C CYS A 68 13.57 12.68 -5.94
N HIS A 69 13.84 13.62 -6.85
CA HIS A 69 15.19 13.94 -7.31
C HIS A 69 15.65 15.34 -6.84
N GLY A 70 16.91 15.42 -6.39
CA GLY A 70 17.58 16.69 -6.18
C GLY A 70 18.21 17.22 -7.47
N THR A 71 18.29 18.55 -7.61
CA THR A 71 18.91 19.22 -8.76
C THR A 71 20.44 19.22 -8.71
N ILE A 72 21.03 19.00 -7.53
CA ILE A 72 22.48 18.92 -7.31
C ILE A 72 22.94 17.45 -7.20
N LYS A 73 22.13 16.62 -6.54
CA LYS A 73 22.34 15.17 -6.42
C LYS A 73 21.12 14.45 -6.99
N TRP A 74 21.20 14.05 -8.25
CA TRP A 74 20.10 13.42 -8.98
C TRP A 74 19.85 11.95 -8.58
N LYS A 75 20.92 11.25 -8.20
CA LYS A 75 20.90 9.87 -7.71
C LYS A 75 21.61 9.76 -6.35
N PRO A 76 21.15 8.88 -5.45
CA PRO A 76 19.90 8.12 -5.53
C PRO A 76 18.68 9.04 -5.40
N ALA A 77 17.53 8.60 -5.92
CA ALA A 77 16.27 9.26 -5.66
C ALA A 77 15.76 8.87 -4.26
N THR A 78 14.99 9.74 -3.62
CA THR A 78 14.24 9.40 -2.41
C THR A 78 12.84 8.98 -2.79
N PHE A 79 12.35 7.87 -2.24
CA PHE A 79 10.98 7.41 -2.44
C PHE A 79 10.30 7.19 -1.09
N ASP A 80 9.06 7.66 -1.00
CA ASP A 80 8.23 7.57 0.21
C ASP A 80 6.79 7.26 -0.21
N HIS A 81 6.28 6.11 0.21
CA HIS A 81 4.92 5.67 -0.07
C HIS A 81 3.85 6.66 0.43
N ARG A 82 4.14 7.48 1.45
CA ARG A 82 3.22 8.52 1.94
C ARG A 82 2.92 9.60 0.89
N LYS A 83 3.78 9.74 -0.13
CA LYS A 83 3.60 10.71 -1.22
C LYS A 83 2.66 10.21 -2.33
N LEU A 84 2.16 8.97 -2.26
CA LEU A 84 1.29 8.35 -3.26
C LEU A 84 -0.21 8.57 -2.97
N THR A 85 -0.58 9.71 -2.39
CA THR A 85 -1.93 10.00 -1.84
C THR A 85 -3.11 9.80 -2.81
N ALA A 86 -2.86 9.65 -4.11
CA ALA A 86 -3.87 9.38 -5.14
C ALA A 86 -4.10 7.89 -5.44
N LEU A 87 -3.25 6.99 -4.94
CA LEU A 87 -3.43 5.56 -5.12
C LEU A 87 -4.28 5.02 -3.97
N SER A 88 -5.57 4.78 -4.24
CA SER A 88 -6.40 4.02 -3.32
C SER A 88 -5.70 2.68 -3.05
N GLY A 89 -5.78 2.11 -1.85
CA GLY A 89 -5.10 0.84 -1.50
C GLY A 89 -5.40 -0.37 -2.42
N LYS A 90 -6.24 -0.19 -3.45
CA LYS A 90 -6.48 -1.11 -4.57
C LYS A 90 -5.36 -1.10 -5.62
N GLU A 91 -4.50 -0.09 -5.64
CA GLU A 91 -3.49 0.12 -6.69
C GLU A 91 -2.10 -0.37 -6.31
N CYS A 92 -1.91 -1.00 -5.14
CA CYS A 92 -0.63 -1.61 -4.74
C CYS A 92 -0.11 -2.58 -5.83
N ILE A 93 -1.01 -3.36 -6.42
CA ILE A 93 -0.70 -4.34 -7.48
C ILE A 93 -0.22 -3.70 -8.79
N SER A 94 -0.42 -2.40 -9.01
CA SER A 94 0.11 -1.72 -10.19
C SER A 94 1.64 -1.71 -10.21
N CYS A 95 2.25 -1.71 -9.00
CA CYS A 95 3.69 -1.70 -8.81
C CYS A 95 4.20 -3.04 -8.26
N HIS A 96 3.49 -3.62 -7.29
CA HIS A 96 3.88 -4.79 -6.50
C HIS A 96 3.25 -6.11 -6.98
N ARG A 97 2.82 -6.21 -8.25
CA ARG A 97 2.25 -7.45 -8.80
C ARG A 97 3.15 -8.68 -8.59
N ALA A 98 4.46 -8.50 -8.71
CA ALA A 98 5.43 -9.58 -8.58
C ALA A 98 5.70 -9.96 -7.11
N ASP A 99 5.31 -9.11 -6.17
CA ASP A 99 5.56 -9.30 -4.73
C ASP A 99 4.36 -9.98 -4.04
N GLN A 100 3.26 -10.21 -4.78
CA GLN A 100 2.07 -10.83 -4.22
C GLN A 100 2.35 -12.29 -3.83
N PRO A 101 2.11 -12.68 -2.56
CA PRO A 101 2.25 -14.07 -2.14
C PRO A 101 1.27 -14.98 -2.89
N ASN A 102 1.75 -16.18 -3.24
CA ASN A 102 0.91 -17.22 -3.82
C ASN A 102 0.36 -18.14 -2.71
N ASP A 103 -0.55 -17.61 -1.92
CA ASP A 103 -1.25 -18.39 -0.88
C ASP A 103 -2.77 -18.22 -0.95
N ASN A 104 -3.47 -19.08 -0.22
CA ASN A 104 -4.94 -19.14 -0.23
C ASN A 104 -5.59 -17.92 0.44
N LEU A 105 -4.93 -17.26 1.39
CA LEU A 105 -5.47 -16.05 2.02
C LEU A 105 -5.46 -14.88 1.04
N HIS A 106 -4.33 -14.64 0.37
CA HIS A 106 -4.17 -13.56 -0.60
C HIS A 106 -4.98 -13.79 -1.88
N SER A 107 -5.03 -15.03 -2.40
CA SER A 107 -5.78 -15.36 -3.62
C SER A 107 -7.30 -15.28 -3.45
N GLN A 108 -7.82 -15.47 -2.23
CA GLN A 108 -9.25 -15.44 -1.94
C GLN A 108 -9.73 -14.16 -1.24
N SER A 109 -8.82 -13.26 -0.86
CA SER A 109 -9.17 -12.02 -0.19
C SER A 109 -9.67 -10.98 -1.20
N VAL A 110 -10.80 -10.36 -0.88
CA VAL A 110 -11.33 -9.18 -1.61
C VAL A 110 -10.98 -7.86 -0.92
N ALA A 111 -10.29 -7.93 0.23
CA ALA A 111 -9.87 -6.75 0.96
C ALA A 111 -8.71 -6.05 0.23
N SER A 112 -8.67 -4.72 0.30
CA SER A 112 -7.49 -3.96 -0.14
C SER A 112 -6.27 -4.33 0.70
N CYS A 113 -5.07 -4.28 0.10
CA CYS A 113 -3.81 -4.59 0.80
C CYS A 113 -3.65 -3.75 2.08
N GLY A 114 -4.03 -2.47 2.02
CA GLY A 114 -3.99 -1.53 3.14
C GLY A 114 -4.87 -1.88 4.35
N THR A 115 -5.78 -2.86 4.22
CA THR A 115 -6.57 -3.37 5.33
C THR A 115 -5.72 -4.17 6.32
N CYS A 116 -4.72 -4.88 5.80
CA CYS A 116 -3.85 -5.75 6.60
C CYS A 116 -2.41 -5.25 6.67
N HIS A 117 -1.93 -4.56 5.64
CA HIS A 117 -0.55 -4.10 5.53
C HIS A 117 -0.45 -2.59 5.65
N SER A 118 0.64 -2.11 6.23
CA SER A 118 0.97 -0.68 6.24
C SER A 118 2.24 -0.43 5.41
N THR A 119 2.35 0.74 4.80
CA THR A 119 3.55 1.10 4.02
C THR A 119 4.76 1.44 4.88
N GLY A 120 4.56 1.72 6.18
CA GLY A 120 5.64 1.90 7.16
C GLY A 120 6.15 0.58 7.75
N ARG A 121 5.30 -0.44 7.78
CA ARG A 121 5.61 -1.80 8.25
C ARG A 121 4.72 -2.80 7.49
N TRP A 122 5.28 -3.37 6.43
CA TRP A 122 4.55 -4.31 5.57
C TRP A 122 4.34 -5.67 6.23
N GLU A 123 5.36 -6.13 6.97
CA GLU A 123 5.36 -7.41 7.69
C GLU A 123 5.72 -7.23 9.19
N PRO A 124 5.08 -8.02 10.07
CA PRO A 124 3.89 -8.84 9.83
C PRO A 124 2.66 -7.98 9.53
N ALA A 125 1.69 -8.56 8.82
CA ALA A 125 0.39 -7.94 8.62
C ALA A 125 -0.39 -7.86 9.94
N THR A 126 -1.27 -6.87 10.06
CA THR A 126 -2.27 -6.80 11.13
C THR A 126 -3.57 -7.44 10.65
N PHE A 127 -4.13 -8.36 11.42
CA PHE A 127 -5.45 -8.91 11.17
C PHE A 127 -6.36 -8.58 12.35
N ASN A 128 -7.39 -7.78 12.11
CA ASN A 128 -8.38 -7.47 13.13
C ASN A 128 -9.47 -8.56 13.15
N HIS A 129 -9.31 -9.52 14.06
CA HIS A 129 -10.22 -10.65 14.22
C HIS A 129 -11.61 -10.23 14.74
N SER A 130 -11.73 -9.13 15.49
CA SER A 130 -12.97 -8.73 16.18
C SER A 130 -14.13 -8.38 15.24
N ARG A 131 -13.84 -8.13 13.96
CA ARG A 131 -14.86 -7.96 12.92
C ARG A 131 -15.61 -9.26 12.61
N TYR A 132 -14.98 -10.41 12.87
CA TYR A 132 -15.48 -11.74 12.59
C TYR A 132 -15.87 -12.48 13.87
N PHE A 133 -14.97 -12.46 14.87
CA PHE A 133 -15.18 -13.04 16.19
C PHE A 133 -14.23 -12.36 17.18
N SER A 134 -14.75 -11.90 18.31
CA SER A 134 -13.94 -11.30 19.38
C SER A 134 -13.14 -12.40 20.08
N LEU A 135 -11.82 -12.27 20.08
CA LEU A 135 -10.93 -13.12 20.86
C LEU A 135 -10.73 -12.44 22.23
N ASP A 136 -11.63 -12.71 23.16
CA ASP A 136 -11.62 -12.17 24.53
C ASP A 136 -11.70 -13.30 25.57
N GLY A 137 -11.33 -12.99 26.82
CA GLY A 137 -11.36 -13.96 27.93
C GLY A 137 -10.75 -15.32 27.57
N ASP A 138 -11.55 -16.37 27.73
CA ASP A 138 -11.18 -17.76 27.44
C ASP A 138 -10.97 -18.07 25.94
N HIS A 139 -11.36 -17.15 25.05
CA HIS A 139 -11.23 -17.29 23.60
C HIS A 139 -9.94 -16.67 23.05
N SER A 140 -9.01 -16.28 23.92
CA SER A 140 -7.63 -15.98 23.54
C SER A 140 -6.86 -17.26 23.17
N ALA A 141 -7.21 -17.85 22.03
CA ALA A 141 -6.63 -19.10 21.52
C ALA A 141 -5.68 -18.86 20.34
N SER A 142 -4.80 -19.83 20.07
CA SER A 142 -3.98 -19.83 18.86
C SER A 142 -4.84 -20.01 17.61
N CYS A 143 -4.46 -19.41 16.46
CA CYS A 143 -5.26 -19.49 15.23
C CYS A 143 -5.62 -20.92 14.83
N LYS A 144 -4.67 -21.86 14.99
CA LYS A 144 -4.82 -23.29 14.66
C LYS A 144 -5.85 -24.03 15.52
N THR A 145 -6.24 -23.46 16.67
CA THR A 145 -7.26 -24.05 17.55
C THR A 145 -8.60 -24.09 16.83
N CYS A 146 -8.99 -22.99 16.16
CA CYS A 146 -10.22 -22.92 15.39
C CYS A 146 -9.97 -23.25 13.91
N HIS A 147 -8.89 -22.74 13.32
CA HIS A 147 -8.52 -22.92 11.92
C HIS A 147 -7.64 -24.15 11.74
N THR A 148 -8.27 -25.32 11.63
CA THR A 148 -7.57 -26.60 11.55
C THR A 148 -6.96 -26.90 10.19
N ASP A 149 -7.39 -26.20 9.14
CA ASP A 149 -6.85 -26.31 7.79
C ASP A 149 -5.87 -25.15 7.51
N PRO A 150 -4.55 -25.36 7.58
CA PRO A 150 -3.57 -24.31 7.32
C PRO A 150 -3.60 -23.82 5.86
N ALA A 151 -4.18 -24.60 4.94
CA ALA A 151 -4.40 -24.18 3.57
C ALA A 151 -5.71 -23.38 3.43
N ASN A 152 -6.65 -23.44 4.37
CA ASN A 152 -7.92 -22.74 4.23
C ASN A 152 -8.43 -22.20 5.57
N TYR A 153 -7.99 -20.99 5.92
CA TYR A 153 -8.45 -20.28 7.11
C TYR A 153 -9.94 -19.91 7.10
N LYS A 154 -10.68 -20.08 5.99
CA LYS A 154 -12.15 -19.95 6.03
C LYS A 154 -12.82 -21.17 6.64
N LYS A 155 -12.14 -22.31 6.67
CA LYS A 155 -12.60 -23.47 7.44
C LYS A 155 -12.19 -23.25 8.89
N TYR A 156 -13.17 -23.37 9.76
CA TYR A 156 -12.97 -23.31 11.19
C TYR A 156 -13.96 -24.24 11.89
N THR A 157 -13.66 -24.54 13.15
CA THR A 157 -14.53 -25.31 14.04
C THR A 157 -14.54 -24.67 15.42
N CYS A 158 -15.73 -24.64 16.04
CA CYS A 158 -15.90 -24.23 17.44
C CYS A 158 -15.79 -25.44 18.38
N TYR A 159 -15.90 -26.66 17.82
CA TYR A 159 -15.98 -27.89 18.59
C TYR A 159 -14.65 -28.29 19.22
N ASN A 160 -13.52 -27.70 18.85
CA ASN A 160 -12.23 -28.03 19.51
C ASN A 160 -12.14 -27.51 20.97
N CYS A 161 -13.10 -26.68 21.40
CA CYS A 161 -13.19 -26.17 22.77
C CYS A 161 -14.60 -26.29 23.37
N HIS A 162 -15.67 -26.24 22.57
CA HIS A 162 -17.06 -26.46 23.05
C HIS A 162 -17.47 -27.95 22.96
N GLU A 163 -18.43 -28.34 23.79
CA GLU A 163 -18.98 -29.71 23.86
C GLU A 163 -19.18 -30.32 22.46
N HIS A 164 -18.63 -31.52 22.25
CA HIS A 164 -18.40 -32.09 20.92
C HIS A 164 -19.65 -32.73 20.29
N THR A 165 -20.80 -32.72 20.96
CA THR A 165 -22.00 -33.37 20.44
C THR A 165 -22.97 -32.35 19.87
N LEU A 166 -23.20 -32.46 18.55
CA LEU A 166 -24.22 -31.69 17.84
C LEU A 166 -25.60 -31.84 18.50
N SER A 167 -25.87 -32.98 19.16
CA SER A 167 -27.12 -33.25 19.88
C SER A 167 -27.35 -32.34 21.07
N ASN A 168 -26.32 -32.06 21.87
CA ASN A 168 -26.46 -31.22 23.07
C ASN A 168 -26.65 -29.77 22.66
N ILE A 169 -25.83 -29.28 21.73
CA ILE A 169 -25.99 -27.94 21.15
C ILE A 169 -27.40 -27.78 20.55
N ALA A 170 -27.89 -28.78 19.82
CA ALA A 170 -29.24 -28.77 19.27
C ALA A 170 -30.34 -28.79 20.35
N ALA A 171 -30.10 -29.45 21.48
CA ALA A 171 -31.05 -29.48 22.59
C ALA A 171 -31.17 -28.10 23.24
N GLU A 172 -30.05 -27.49 23.63
CA GLU A 172 -30.00 -26.14 24.23
C GLU A 172 -30.68 -25.10 23.33
N HIS A 173 -30.33 -25.08 22.04
CA HIS A 173 -30.94 -24.14 21.10
C HIS A 173 -32.46 -24.39 20.91
N ARG A 174 -32.94 -25.64 21.02
CA ARG A 174 -34.37 -25.93 20.95
C ARG A 174 -35.13 -25.42 22.18
N GLU A 175 -34.51 -25.44 23.36
CA GLU A 175 -35.11 -24.88 24.59
C GLU A 175 -35.36 -23.37 24.44
N GLU A 176 -34.45 -22.67 23.77
CA GLU A 176 -34.57 -21.24 23.44
C GLU A 176 -35.35 -20.97 22.14
N GLY A 177 -35.91 -22.01 21.49
CA GLY A 177 -36.68 -21.87 20.25
C GLY A 177 -35.87 -21.51 18.99
N ILE A 178 -34.55 -21.65 19.05
CA ILE A 178 -33.62 -21.33 17.96
C ILE A 178 -33.39 -22.59 17.10
N SER A 179 -33.75 -22.52 15.82
CA SER A 179 -33.62 -23.65 14.88
C SER A 179 -32.54 -23.47 13.80
N ASN A 180 -32.08 -22.23 13.57
CA ASN A 180 -31.04 -21.89 12.59
C ASN A 180 -29.78 -21.36 13.30
N TYR A 181 -28.92 -22.28 13.77
CA TYR A 181 -27.75 -21.99 14.60
C TYR A 181 -26.43 -22.50 13.99
N GLN A 182 -26.43 -22.89 12.71
CA GLN A 182 -25.26 -23.49 12.05
C GLN A 182 -24.11 -22.48 11.85
N ASN A 183 -24.42 -21.18 11.78
CA ASN A 183 -23.42 -20.12 11.73
C ASN A 183 -23.26 -19.46 13.09
N CYS A 184 -22.48 -20.11 13.96
CA CYS A 184 -22.32 -19.75 15.37
C CYS A 184 -22.01 -18.26 15.57
N VAL A 185 -21.10 -17.69 14.77
CA VAL A 185 -20.62 -16.30 14.92
C VAL A 185 -21.66 -15.23 14.58
N THR A 186 -22.78 -15.61 13.96
CA THR A 186 -23.93 -14.70 13.77
C THR A 186 -24.56 -14.34 15.11
N CYS A 187 -24.48 -15.28 16.05
CA CYS A 187 -25.13 -15.20 17.35
C CYS A 187 -24.13 -15.03 18.50
N HIS A 188 -23.04 -15.79 18.44
CA HIS A 188 -21.94 -15.77 19.39
C HIS A 188 -20.77 -15.02 18.77
N ARG A 189 -20.86 -13.68 18.79
CA ARG A 189 -19.80 -12.80 18.25
C ARG A 189 -18.54 -12.80 19.12
N ASN A 190 -18.66 -13.31 20.33
CA ASN A 190 -17.61 -13.65 21.25
C ASN A 190 -17.96 -15.04 21.81
N GLY A 191 -17.08 -15.62 22.62
CA GLY A 191 -17.34 -16.95 23.16
C GLY A 191 -17.98 -16.95 24.54
N THR A 192 -18.72 -15.90 24.88
CA THR A 192 -19.54 -15.87 26.09
C THR A 192 -20.93 -16.44 25.81
N GLU A 193 -21.37 -17.34 26.67
CA GLU A 193 -22.77 -17.75 26.74
C GLU A 193 -23.63 -16.53 27.09
N GLY A 194 -24.64 -16.20 26.27
CA GLY A 194 -25.57 -15.11 26.57
C GLY A 194 -25.24 -13.71 26.02
N SER A 195 -24.35 -13.56 25.02
CA SER A 195 -24.02 -12.27 24.38
C SER A 195 -25.18 -11.54 23.67
N TRP A 196 -26.42 -12.01 23.86
CA TRP A 196 -27.66 -11.39 23.38
C TRP A 196 -28.43 -10.63 24.46
N ARG A 197 -27.98 -10.65 25.73
CA ARG A 197 -28.75 -10.10 26.87
C ARG A 197 -28.14 -8.89 27.57
N GLU A 198 -27.08 -8.29 27.05
CA GLU A 198 -26.48 -7.10 27.67
C GLU A 198 -26.00 -6.12 26.60
N ASP A 199 -26.93 -5.42 25.95
CA ASP A 199 -26.70 -4.13 25.31
C ASP A 199 -28.08 -3.45 25.16
N ASP A 200 -28.63 -3.01 26.30
CA ASP A 200 -29.62 -1.93 26.39
C ASP A 200 -28.89 -0.58 26.58
#